data_AF-A0A1V4ED25-F1
#
_entry.id   AF-A0A1V4ED25-F1
#
_cell.length_a   1.000
_cell.length_b   1.000
_cell.length_c   1.000
_cell.angle_alpha   90.00
_cell.angle_beta   90.00
_cell.angle_gamma   90.00
#
_symmetry.space_group_name_H-M   'P 1'
#
loop_
_entity.id
_entity.type
_entity.pdbx_description
1 polymer ?
#
loop_
_entity_poly.entity_id
_entity_poly.type
_entity_poly.pdbx_seq_one_letter_code
_entity_poly.pdbx_strand_id
1 'polypeptide(L)'
;MAAPEPRNGLGLAALICALLALPCALIPILFLVGGPLSIVALCLGIAGQARVSKGRATNRGACAAAILLGALALLGAINGARVTFTAVDNFNTTVQQINNDNQKMIDCVNKATTAEEIADCAN
;
A
#
# COMPACT_ATOMS: atom_id res chain seq x y z
N MET A 1 -50.20 -3.65 6.45
CA MET A 1 -48.97 -2.83 6.50
C MET A 1 -47.81 -3.72 6.10
N ALA A 2 -47.14 -3.43 4.97
CA ALA A 2 -45.95 -4.20 4.56
C ALA A 2 -44.81 -3.91 5.55
N ALA A 3 -44.11 -4.95 6.00
CA ALA A 3 -42.92 -4.77 6.85
C ALA A 3 -41.84 -3.99 6.07
N PRO A 4 -41.11 -3.05 6.69
CA PRO A 4 -40.04 -2.32 6.02
C PRO A 4 -39.00 -3.29 5.47
N GLU A 5 -38.62 -3.12 4.19
CA GLU A 5 -37.64 -3.98 3.54
C GLU A 5 -36.24 -3.80 4.19
N PRO A 6 -35.52 -4.90 4.47
CA PRO A 6 -34.23 -4.83 5.18
C PRO A 6 -33.16 -4.08 4.36
N ARG A 7 -32.51 -3.08 4.97
CA ARG A 7 -31.59 -2.15 4.27
C ARG A 7 -30.14 -2.63 4.32
N ASN A 8 -29.87 -3.66 3.51
CA ASN A 8 -28.68 -4.49 3.55
C ASN A 8 -27.50 -4.02 2.66
N GLY A 9 -27.70 -3.01 1.81
CA GLY A 9 -26.71 -2.58 0.81
C GLY A 9 -25.36 -2.12 1.38
N LEU A 10 -25.34 -1.56 2.60
CA LEU A 10 -24.12 -1.05 3.22
C LEU A 10 -23.14 -2.15 3.63
N GLY A 11 -23.66 -3.28 4.16
CA GLY A 11 -22.84 -4.43 4.52
C GLY A 11 -22.30 -5.18 3.31
N LEU A 12 -23.06 -5.24 2.21
CA LEU A 12 -22.60 -5.88 0.98
C LEU A 12 -21.53 -5.04 0.27
N ALA A 13 -21.72 -3.72 0.20
CA ALA A 13 -20.71 -2.80 -0.34
C ALA A 13 -19.39 -2.89 0.44
N ALA A 14 -19.46 -2.92 1.78
CA ALA A 14 -18.29 -3.10 2.63
C ALA A 14 -17.54 -4.41 2.32
N LEU A 15 -18.28 -5.50 2.14
CA LEU A 15 -17.71 -6.81 1.82
C LEU A 15 -16.98 -6.81 0.47
N ILE A 16 -17.58 -6.22 -0.56
CA ILE A 16 -16.98 -6.13 -1.90
C ILE A 16 -15.72 -5.27 -1.85
N CYS A 17 -15.77 -4.11 -1.19
CA CYS A 17 -14.59 -3.25 -1.02
C CYS A 17 -13.46 -3.99 -0.29
N ALA A 18 -13.76 -4.72 0.79
CA ALA A 18 -12.77 -5.51 1.52
C ALA A 18 -12.17 -6.63 0.66
N LEU A 19 -12.98 -7.30 -0.15
CA LEU A 19 -12.54 -8.38 -1.03
C LEU A 19 -11.62 -7.89 -2.15
N LEU A 20 -11.84 -6.68 -2.66
CA LEU A 20 -10.94 -6.03 -3.62
C LEU A 20 -9.68 -5.47 -2.95
N ALA A 21 -9.81 -4.98 -1.72
CA ALA A 21 -8.69 -4.42 -0.96
C ALA A 21 -7.68 -5.50 -0.54
N LEU A 22 -8.14 -6.70 -0.18
CA LEU A 22 -7.29 -7.79 0.31
C LEU A 22 -6.20 -8.23 -0.70
N PRO A 23 -6.50 -8.56 -1.98
CA PRO A 23 -5.47 -8.91 -2.96
C PRO A 23 -4.58 -7.71 -3.31
N CYS A 24 -5.12 -6.48 -3.32
CA CYS A 24 -4.32 -5.28 -3.50
C CYS A 24 -3.36 -5.02 -2.34
N ALA A 25 -3.74 -5.35 -1.10
CA ALA A 25 -2.88 -5.22 0.07
C ALA A 25 -1.80 -6.32 0.15
N LEU A 26 -2.02 -7.46 -0.48
CA LEU A 26 -1.04 -8.57 -0.50
C LEU A 26 0.14 -8.30 -1.43
N ILE A 27 -0.07 -7.49 -2.48
CA ILE A 27 0.99 -7.07 -3.39
C ILE A 27 1.67 -5.83 -2.78
N PRO A 28 2.96 -5.90 -2.36
CA PRO A 28 3.61 -4.84 -1.56
C PRO A 28 3.53 -3.45 -2.19
N ILE A 29 3.66 -3.35 -3.52
CA ILE A 29 3.68 -2.09 -4.27
C ILE A 29 2.28 -1.46 -4.38
N LEU A 30 1.21 -2.25 -4.30
CA LEU A 30 -0.18 -1.78 -4.47
C LEU A 30 -0.79 -1.20 -3.18
N PHE A 31 0.01 -1.02 -2.13
CA PHE A 31 -0.46 -0.48 -0.86
C PHE A 31 -1.10 0.91 -0.99
N LEU A 32 -0.69 1.72 -1.97
CA LEU A 32 -1.28 3.06 -2.23
C LEU A 32 -2.77 2.99 -2.55
N VAL A 33 -3.21 1.92 -3.22
CA VAL A 33 -4.62 1.72 -3.59
C VAL A 33 -5.31 0.86 -2.53
N GLY A 34 -4.64 -0.18 -2.04
CA GLY A 34 -5.18 -1.10 -1.03
C GLY A 34 -5.45 -0.42 0.32
N GLY A 35 -4.62 0.53 0.73
CA GLY A 35 -4.76 1.26 2.00
C GLY A 35 -6.06 2.08 2.09
N PRO A 36 -6.29 3.06 1.19
CA PRO A 36 -7.53 3.83 1.18
C PRO A 36 -8.78 2.95 1.04
N LEU A 37 -8.71 1.92 0.20
CA LEU A 37 -9.84 1.01 -0.03
C LEU A 37 -10.18 0.18 1.23
N SER A 38 -9.16 -0.20 2.00
CA SER A 38 -9.34 -0.87 3.30
C SER A 38 -10.00 0.04 4.33
N ILE A 39 -9.61 1.32 4.38
CA ILE A 39 -10.23 2.32 5.27
C ILE A 39 -11.71 2.50 4.93
N VAL A 40 -12.02 2.66 3.63
CA VAL A 40 -13.41 2.76 3.16
C VAL A 40 -14.20 1.51 3.56
N ALA A 41 -13.67 0.31 3.32
CA ALA A 41 -14.33 -0.94 3.72
C ALA A 41 -14.62 -1.01 5.23
N LEU A 42 -13.68 -0.58 6.08
CA LEU A 42 -13.87 -0.52 7.53
C LEU A 42 -14.97 0.48 7.92
N CYS A 43 -14.97 1.69 7.34
CA CYS A 43 -16.00 2.69 7.62
C CYS A 43 -17.40 2.21 7.21
N LEU A 44 -17.55 1.63 6.01
CA LEU A 44 -18.84 1.08 5.57
C LEU A 44 -19.25 -0.13 6.42
N GLY A 45 -18.31 -0.98 6.82
CA GLY A 45 -18.57 -2.13 7.67
C GLY A 45 -19.10 -1.73 9.05
N ILE A 46 -18.45 -0.78 9.72
CA ILE A 46 -18.85 -0.25 11.04
C ILE A 46 -20.23 0.44 10.94
N ALA A 47 -20.42 1.28 9.92
CA ALA A 47 -21.70 1.95 9.69
C ALA A 47 -22.84 0.96 9.37
N GLY A 48 -22.54 -0.12 8.64
CA GLY A 48 -23.44 -1.24 8.39
C GLY A 48 -23.85 -1.94 9.67
N GLN A 49 -22.87 -2.24 10.52
CA GLN A 49 -23.10 -2.88 11.82
C GLN A 49 -23.98 -2.03 12.75
N ALA A 50 -23.80 -0.71 12.75
CA ALA A 50 -24.67 0.20 13.50
C ALA A 50 -26.14 0.15 13.03
N ARG A 51 -26.39 -0.04 11.72
CA ARG A 51 -27.76 -0.20 11.19
C ARG A 51 -28.37 -1.54 11.54
N VAL A 52 -27.57 -2.60 11.57
CA VAL A 52 -28.01 -3.93 11.97
C VAL A 52 -28.33 -3.98 13.47
N SER A 53 -27.56 -3.28 14.31
CA SER A 53 -27.86 -3.14 15.74
C SER A 53 -29.21 -2.47 15.98
N LYS A 54 -29.60 -1.51 15.12
CA LYS A 54 -30.89 -0.80 15.16
C LYS A 54 -32.07 -1.59 14.54
N GLY A 55 -31.88 -2.86 14.19
CA GLY A 55 -32.93 -3.71 13.59
C GLY A 55 -33.35 -3.29 12.17
N ARG A 56 -32.58 -2.42 11.50
CA ARG A 56 -32.90 -1.91 10.14
C ARG A 56 -32.24 -2.71 9.01
N ALA A 57 -31.42 -3.69 9.35
CA ALA A 57 -30.71 -4.57 8.44
C ALA A 57 -30.56 -5.94 9.09
N THR A 58 -30.48 -6.99 8.28
CA THR A 58 -30.41 -8.39 8.76
C THR A 58 -29.02 -9.02 8.57
N ASN A 59 -28.11 -8.28 7.92
CA ASN A 59 -26.82 -8.82 7.46
C ASN A 59 -25.67 -8.59 8.47
N ARG A 60 -25.76 -9.17 9.68
CA ARG A 60 -24.66 -9.11 10.66
C ARG A 60 -23.37 -9.75 10.15
N GLY A 61 -23.49 -10.94 9.55
CA GLY A 61 -22.34 -11.72 9.07
C GLY A 61 -21.50 -10.97 8.03
N ALA A 62 -22.15 -10.34 7.05
CA ALA A 62 -21.46 -9.57 6.01
C ALA A 62 -20.70 -8.36 6.58
N CYS A 63 -21.30 -7.63 7.54
CA CYS A 63 -20.62 -6.50 8.17
C CYS A 63 -19.41 -6.96 9.00
N ALA A 64 -19.55 -8.03 9.79
CA ALA A 64 -18.46 -8.57 10.59
C ALA A 64 -17.31 -9.10 9.71
N ALA A 65 -17.63 -9.85 8.65
CA ALA A 65 -16.64 -10.34 7.71
C ALA A 65 -15.90 -9.19 7.02
N ALA A 66 -16.60 -8.15 6.56
CA ALA A 66 -15.99 -6.99 5.92
C ALA A 66 -15.02 -6.25 6.87
N ILE A 67 -15.38 -6.09 8.15
CA ILE A 67 -14.51 -5.44 9.13
C ILE A 67 -13.26 -6.27 9.38
N LEU A 68 -13.41 -7.58 9.58
CA LEU A 68 -12.27 -8.48 9.82
C LEU A 68 -11.33 -8.52 8.61
N LEU A 69 -11.87 -8.72 7.40
CA LEU A 69 -11.07 -8.71 6.17
C LEU A 69 -10.43 -7.35 5.93
N GLY A 70 -11.15 -6.24 6.15
CA GLY A 70 -10.62 -4.88 5.99
C GLY A 70 -9.49 -4.58 6.97
N ALA A 71 -9.58 -5.06 8.22
CA ALA A 71 -8.53 -4.90 9.20
C ALA A 71 -7.26 -5.69 8.82
N LEU A 72 -7.43 -6.94 8.37
CA LEU A 72 -6.33 -7.76 7.86
C LEU A 72 -5.68 -7.14 6.61
N ALA A 73 -6.49 -6.63 5.68
CA ALA A 73 -6.00 -5.93 4.49
C ALA A 73 -5.22 -4.66 4.86
N LEU A 74 -5.70 -3.88 5.84
CA LEU A 74 -4.99 -2.69 6.30
C LEU A 74 -3.63 -3.03 6.92
N LEU A 75 -3.56 -4.09 7.74
CA LEU A 75 -2.29 -4.60 8.27
C LEU A 75 -1.35 -5.06 7.14
N GLY A 76 -1.88 -5.74 6.13
CA GLY A 76 -1.15 -6.11 4.92
C GLY A 76 -0.58 -4.90 4.20
N ALA A 77 -1.38 -3.85 3.99
CA ALA A 77 -0.95 -2.62 3.34
C ALA A 77 0.16 -1.90 4.12
N ILE A 78 0.09 -1.87 5.46
CA ILE A 78 1.15 -1.29 6.30
C ILE A 78 2.47 -2.05 6.14
N ASN A 79 2.41 -3.39 6.18
CA ASN A 79 3.61 -4.22 5.97
C ASN A 79 4.14 -4.09 4.54
N GLY A 80 3.27 -4.04 3.54
CA GLY A 80 3.62 -3.82 2.14
C GLY A 80 4.32 -2.48 1.91
N ALA A 81 3.84 -1.43 2.57
CA ALA A 81 4.49 -0.12 2.55
C ALA A 81 5.91 -0.20 3.13
N ARG A 82 6.08 -0.82 4.30
CA ARG A 82 7.41 -1.00 4.93
C ARG A 82 8.41 -1.72 4.02
N VAL A 83 7.98 -2.82 3.41
CA VAL A 83 8.84 -3.60 2.49
C VAL A 83 9.21 -2.76 1.26
N THR A 84 8.23 -2.08 0.66
CA THR A 84 8.45 -1.27 -0.55
C THR A 84 9.38 -0.09 -0.27
N PHE A 85 9.16 0.65 0.83
CA PHE A 85 10.05 1.75 1.21
C PHE A 85 11.47 1.27 1.50
N THR A 86 11.62 0.16 2.23
CA THR A 86 12.96 -0.41 2.50
C THR A 86 13.66 -0.83 1.21
N ALA A 87 12.94 -1.42 0.25
CA ALA A 87 13.49 -1.79 -1.04
C ALA A 87 13.95 -0.56 -1.84
N VAL A 88 13.14 0.52 -1.83
CA VAL A 88 13.47 1.78 -2.51
C VAL A 88 14.69 2.45 -1.87
N ASP A 89 14.77 2.48 -0.53
CA ASP A 89 15.90 3.12 0.17
C ASP A 89 17.22 2.40 -0.12
N ASN A 90 17.24 1.06 -0.09
CA ASN A 90 18.41 0.26 -0.45
C ASN A 90 18.84 0.48 -1.91
N PHE A 91 17.88 0.68 -2.81
CA PHE A 91 18.18 1.00 -4.20
C PHE A 91 18.74 2.42 -4.33
N ASN A 92 18.15 3.40 -3.64
CA ASN A 92 18.59 4.79 -3.71
C ASN A 92 20.02 4.98 -3.17
N THR A 93 20.40 4.29 -2.10
CA THR A 93 21.79 4.34 -1.58
C THR A 93 22.79 3.75 -2.58
N THR A 94 22.44 2.62 -3.21
CA THR A 94 23.27 1.99 -4.26
C THR A 94 23.45 2.93 -5.46
N VAL A 95 22.36 3.54 -5.93
CA VAL A 95 22.41 4.51 -7.04
C VAL A 95 23.19 5.76 -6.67
N GLN A 96 23.03 6.28 -5.45
CA GLN A 96 23.81 7.43 -4.98
C GLN A 96 25.30 7.13 -4.89
N GLN A 97 25.68 5.94 -4.43
CA GLN A 97 27.08 5.52 -4.41
C GLN A 97 27.66 5.44 -5.83
N ILE A 98 26.93 4.82 -6.77
CA ILE A 98 27.31 4.78 -8.19
C ILE A 98 27.47 6.19 -8.77
N ASN A 99 26.55 7.11 -8.45
CA ASN A 99 26.63 8.49 -8.93
C ASN A 99 27.85 9.22 -8.38
N ASN A 100 28.15 9.06 -7.09
CA ASN A 100 29.32 9.69 -6.46
C ASN A 100 30.63 9.12 -7.01
N ASP A 101 30.69 7.81 -7.24
CA ASP A 101 31.89 7.17 -7.78
C ASP A 101 32.13 7.60 -9.24
N ASN A 102 31.09 7.61 -10.08
CA ASN A 102 31.18 8.14 -11.44
C ASN A 102 31.59 9.63 -11.47
N GLN A 103 31.07 10.44 -10.55
CA GLN A 103 31.45 11.86 -10.46
C GLN A 103 32.94 12.04 -10.15
N LYS A 104 33.51 11.27 -9.21
CA LYS A 104 34.96 11.31 -8.92
C LYS A 104 35.80 10.93 -10.14
N MET A 105 35.35 9.92 -10.89
CA MET A 105 36.01 9.51 -12.14
C MET A 105 35.99 10.64 -13.16
N ILE A 106 34.82 11.26 -13.38
CA ILE A 106 34.64 12.38 -14.30
C ILE A 106 35.51 13.58 -13.89
N ASP A 107 35.51 13.93 -12.61
CA ASP A 107 36.29 15.04 -12.08
C ASP A 107 37.81 14.80 -12.20
N CYS A 108 38.25 13.56 -12.03
CA CYS A 108 39.64 13.17 -12.22
C CYS A 108 40.05 13.28 -13.69
N VAL A 109 39.27 12.70 -14.61
CA VAL A 109 39.53 12.76 -16.06
C VAL A 109 39.50 14.20 -16.57
N ASN A 110 38.59 15.04 -16.08
CA ASN A 110 38.52 16.45 -16.49
C ASN A 110 39.70 17.30 -16.00
N LYS A 111 40.41 16.88 -14.94
CA LYS A 111 41.61 17.56 -14.43
C LYS A 111 42.91 17.01 -15.01
N ALA A 112 42.92 15.75 -15.42
CA ALA A 112 44.08 15.12 -16.03
C ALA A 112 44.42 15.80 -17.36
N THR A 113 45.68 16.23 -17.51
CA THR A 113 46.17 16.93 -18.71
C THR A 113 47.03 16.01 -19.58
N THR A 114 47.51 14.90 -19.02
CA THR A 114 48.36 13.90 -19.68
C THR A 114 47.72 12.51 -19.68
N ALA A 115 48.10 11.65 -20.65
CA ALA A 115 47.54 10.30 -20.77
C ALA A 115 47.88 9.39 -19.56
N GLU A 116 48.95 9.69 -18.83
CA GLU A 116 49.38 8.95 -17.63
C GLU A 116 48.44 9.26 -16.44
N GLU A 117 48.06 10.52 -16.24
CA GLU A 117 47.12 10.94 -15.18
C GLU A 117 45.70 10.37 -15.42
N ILE A 118 45.29 10.19 -16.67
CA ILE A 118 43.99 9.57 -17.02
C ILE A 118 43.98 8.08 -16.63
N ALA A 119 45.12 7.38 -16.75
CA ALA A 119 45.24 5.98 -16.37
C ALA A 119 45.18 5.80 -14.84
N ASP A 120 45.73 6.76 -14.09
CA ASP A 120 45.63 6.79 -12.62
C ASP A 120 44.20 7.04 -12.12
N CYS A 121 43.34 7.70 -12.90
CA CYS A 121 41.93 7.87 -12.54
C CYS A 121 41.13 6.55 -12.53
N ALA A 122 41.64 5.48 -13.14
CA ALA A 122 40.96 4.18 -13.22
C ALA A 122 41.53 3.12 -12.26
N ASN A 123 42.64 3.41 -11.58
CA ASN A 123 43.26 2.58 -10.53
C ASN A 123 42.82 3.02 -9.14
#